data_AF-A0AAU9JV50-F1
#
_entry.id   AF-A0AAU9JV50-F1
#
_cell.length_a   1.000
_cell.length_b   1.000
_cell.length_c   1.000
_cell.angle_alpha   90.00
_cell.angle_beta   90.00
_cell.angle_gamma   90.00
#
_symmetry.space_group_name_H-M   'P 1'
#
loop_
_entity.id
_entity.type
_entity.pdbx_description
1 polymer ?
#
loop_
_entity_poly.entity_id
_entity_poly.type
_entity_poly.pdbx_seq_one_letter_code
_entity_poly.pdbx_strand_id
1 'polypeptide(L)'
;MAGNRENPLSALQPEEYLEKTGVTAVLKDLMTVLLENRPENPVQFISEYLKTSSQSCTGILKSYKLIKLCREEHDSFMDNLVAAYMNLDSKRGGNNAGLTGSEYLKLIRMLCLDFPSEIVEEVLGVLGKRESDVVVFEEFIAGIQTVLLYEDFLVEAETIFHYLDRENQGRISVQKFFKAIDKLNLYKTGLRVPPTDDIKSVMRTLTIDPQGSINFEEFALALFKTTI
;
A
#
# COMPACT_ATOMS: atom_id res chain seq x y z
N MET A 1 -15.40 -31.88 39.39
CA MET A 1 -16.06 -32.31 38.13
C MET A 1 -16.77 -31.09 37.55
N ALA A 2 -16.14 -30.40 36.60
CA ALA A 2 -16.77 -29.28 35.91
C ALA A 2 -17.61 -29.86 34.76
N GLY A 3 -18.93 -29.73 34.86
CA GLY A 3 -19.86 -30.18 33.83
C GLY A 3 -19.60 -29.42 32.53
N ASN A 4 -19.45 -30.18 31.44
CA ASN A 4 -19.33 -29.68 30.09
C ASN A 4 -20.65 -28.94 29.75
N ARG A 5 -20.67 -27.61 29.87
CA ARG A 5 -21.83 -26.80 29.44
C ARG A 5 -21.87 -26.86 27.92
N GLU A 6 -22.82 -27.62 27.38
CA GLU A 6 -23.07 -27.64 25.94
C GLU A 6 -23.26 -26.21 25.42
N ASN A 7 -22.58 -25.89 24.31
CA ASN A 7 -22.67 -24.56 23.70
C ASN A 7 -24.11 -24.33 23.25
N PRO A 8 -24.86 -23.37 23.81
CA PRO A 8 -26.28 -23.17 23.54
C PRO A 8 -26.58 -22.84 22.07
N LEU A 9 -25.55 -22.48 21.29
CA LEU A 9 -25.66 -22.24 19.85
C LEU A 9 -25.78 -23.53 19.03
N SER A 10 -25.27 -24.65 19.53
CA SER A 10 -25.26 -25.93 18.81
C SER A 10 -26.63 -26.62 18.72
N ALA A 11 -27.60 -26.16 19.52
CA ALA A 11 -28.98 -26.65 19.54
C ALA A 11 -29.93 -25.85 18.64
N LEU A 12 -29.46 -24.77 18.01
CA LEU A 12 -30.27 -23.93 17.13
C LEU A 12 -30.43 -24.59 15.76
N GLN A 13 -31.56 -24.30 15.09
CA GLN A 13 -31.71 -24.64 13.68
C GLN A 13 -30.68 -23.85 12.84
N PRO A 14 -30.20 -24.39 11.71
CA PRO A 14 -29.15 -23.75 10.91
C PRO A 14 -29.45 -22.29 10.55
N GLU A 15 -30.69 -21.96 10.18
CA GLU A 15 -31.11 -20.61 9.80
C GLU A 15 -31.06 -19.66 11.01
N GLU A 16 -31.56 -20.12 12.16
CA GLU A 16 -31.56 -19.36 13.41
C GLU A 16 -30.14 -19.16 13.97
N TYR A 17 -29.28 -20.16 13.79
CA TYR A 17 -27.85 -20.06 14.08
C TYR A 17 -27.20 -18.98 13.22
N LEU A 18 -27.40 -19.01 11.90
CA LEU A 18 -26.79 -18.06 10.97
C LEU A 18 -27.26 -16.62 11.20
N GLU A 19 -28.53 -16.42 11.55
CA GLU A 19 -29.07 -15.11 11.93
C GLU A 19 -28.53 -14.63 13.27
N LYS A 20 -28.58 -15.45 14.33
CA LYS A 20 -28.11 -15.05 15.68
C LYS A 20 -26.60 -14.81 15.74
N THR A 21 -25.83 -15.50 14.92
CA THR A 21 -24.37 -15.33 14.85
C THR A 21 -23.95 -14.18 13.93
N GLY A 22 -24.88 -13.58 13.18
CA GLY A 22 -24.59 -12.51 12.22
C GLY A 22 -23.87 -12.99 10.97
N VAL A 23 -23.66 -14.30 10.80
CA VAL A 23 -22.95 -14.89 9.64
C VAL A 23 -23.66 -14.52 8.34
N THR A 24 -24.99 -14.51 8.31
CA THR A 24 -25.76 -14.09 7.13
C THR A 24 -25.44 -12.65 6.71
N ALA A 25 -25.27 -11.73 7.66
CA ALA A 25 -24.92 -10.34 7.35
C ALA A 25 -23.50 -10.25 6.79
N VAL A 26 -22.54 -10.98 7.39
CA VAL A 26 -21.15 -11.05 6.90
C VAL A 26 -21.09 -11.64 5.49
N LEU A 27 -21.85 -12.70 5.20
CA LEU A 27 -21.88 -13.32 3.87
C LEU A 27 -22.53 -12.41 2.83
N LYS A 28 -23.60 -11.68 3.20
CA LYS A 28 -24.22 -10.69 2.31
C LYS A 28 -23.24 -9.57 1.97
N ASP A 29 -22.55 -9.01 2.97
CA ASP A 29 -21.55 -7.96 2.75
C ASP A 29 -20.38 -8.48 1.91
N LEU A 30 -19.86 -9.67 2.22
CA LEU A 30 -18.83 -10.34 1.42
C LEU A 30 -19.25 -10.47 -0.04
N MET A 31 -20.48 -10.92 -0.32
CA MET A 31 -20.98 -11.08 -1.67
C MET A 31 -21.10 -9.73 -2.39
N THR A 32 -21.57 -8.68 -1.72
CA THR A 32 -21.61 -7.33 -2.27
C THR A 32 -20.21 -6.88 -2.65
N VAL A 33 -19.26 -6.91 -1.70
CA VAL A 33 -17.87 -6.46 -1.93
C VAL A 33 -17.19 -7.28 -3.03
N LEU A 34 -17.41 -8.60 -3.08
CA LEU A 34 -16.85 -9.49 -4.11
C LEU A 34 -17.38 -9.14 -5.51
N LEU A 35 -18.69 -8.90 -5.63
CA LEU A 35 -19.34 -8.63 -6.91
C LEU A 35 -19.03 -7.23 -7.43
N GLU A 36 -18.89 -6.26 -6.52
CA GLU A 36 -18.51 -4.88 -6.84
C GLU A 36 -17.05 -4.80 -7.25
N ASN A 37 -16.12 -5.33 -6.45
CA ASN A 37 -14.69 -5.13 -6.67
C ASN A 37 -14.04 -6.13 -7.63
N ARG A 38 -14.70 -7.27 -7.89
CA ARG A 38 -14.24 -8.33 -8.80
C ARG A 38 -12.72 -8.59 -8.71
N PRO A 39 -12.21 -8.92 -7.51
CA PRO A 39 -10.77 -9.05 -7.29
C PRO A 39 -10.16 -10.13 -8.19
N GLU A 40 -8.91 -9.94 -8.61
CA GLU A 40 -8.19 -10.87 -9.50
C GLU A 40 -8.13 -12.31 -8.94
N ASN A 41 -8.05 -12.45 -7.61
CA ASN A 41 -8.09 -13.74 -6.91
C ASN A 41 -9.27 -13.82 -5.91
N PRO A 42 -10.48 -14.19 -6.38
CA PRO A 42 -11.70 -14.23 -5.55
C PRO A 42 -11.61 -15.13 -4.32
N VAL A 43 -10.93 -16.28 -4.43
CA VAL A 43 -10.86 -17.27 -3.35
C VAL A 43 -9.95 -16.77 -2.22
N GLN A 44 -8.80 -16.20 -2.57
CA GLN A 44 -7.92 -15.59 -1.59
C GLN A 44 -8.61 -14.42 -0.88
N PHE A 45 -9.30 -13.57 -1.64
CA PHE A 45 -10.09 -12.47 -1.11
C PHE A 45 -11.15 -12.94 -0.08
N ILE A 46 -11.95 -13.97 -0.41
CA ILE A 46 -12.96 -14.52 0.51
C ILE A 46 -12.31 -15.01 1.82
N SER A 47 -11.21 -15.74 1.72
CA SER A 47 -10.48 -16.26 2.89
C SER A 47 -9.98 -15.11 3.78
N GLU A 48 -9.40 -14.07 3.20
CA GLU A 48 -8.91 -12.91 3.94
C GLU A 48 -10.04 -12.09 4.55
N TYR A 49 -11.12 -11.86 3.81
CA TYR A 49 -12.30 -11.14 4.29
C TYR A 49 -12.91 -11.84 5.51
N LEU A 50 -13.13 -13.16 5.46
CA LEU A 50 -13.69 -13.92 6.58
C LEU A 50 -12.77 -13.94 7.81
N LYS A 51 -11.45 -14.07 7.63
CA LYS A 51 -10.47 -13.95 8.73
C LYS A 51 -10.58 -12.59 9.42
N THR A 52 -10.71 -11.53 8.63
CA THR A 52 -10.85 -10.14 9.11
C THR A 52 -12.16 -9.92 9.86
N SER A 53 -13.27 -10.44 9.34
CA SER A 53 -14.60 -10.30 9.96
C SER A 53 -14.71 -11.09 11.27
N SER A 54 -13.91 -12.14 11.44
CA SER A 54 -13.82 -12.91 12.69
C SER A 54 -12.92 -12.27 13.76
N GLN A 55 -12.08 -11.30 13.39
CA GLN A 55 -11.11 -10.65 14.28
C GLN A 55 -11.49 -9.19 14.51
N SER A 56 -11.21 -8.64 15.70
CA SER A 56 -11.34 -7.20 15.94
C SER A 56 -10.25 -6.44 15.18
N CYS A 57 -10.46 -6.16 13.90
CA CYS A 57 -9.51 -5.38 13.10
C CYS A 57 -9.63 -3.88 13.42
N THR A 58 -8.48 -3.21 13.54
CA THR A 58 -8.40 -1.75 13.72
C THR A 58 -8.94 -1.03 12.48
N GLY A 59 -9.35 0.24 12.63
CA GLY A 59 -9.76 1.08 11.50
C GLY A 59 -8.70 1.11 10.40
N ILE A 60 -7.42 1.22 10.78
CA ILE A 60 -6.27 1.19 9.87
C ILE A 60 -6.24 -0.07 9.01
N LEU A 61 -6.36 -1.26 9.60
CA LEU A 61 -6.27 -2.51 8.84
C LEU A 61 -7.45 -2.67 7.88
N LYS A 62 -8.64 -2.16 8.24
CA LYS A 62 -9.79 -2.14 7.35
C LYS A 62 -9.57 -1.19 6.16
N SER A 63 -9.04 0.00 6.43
CA SER A 63 -8.73 1.01 5.41
C SER A 63 -7.65 0.53 4.44
N TYR A 64 -6.56 -0.07 4.95
CA TYR A 64 -5.54 -0.71 4.12
C TYR A 64 -6.16 -1.72 3.15
N LYS A 65 -7.04 -2.59 3.64
CA LYS A 65 -7.69 -3.61 2.80
C LYS A 65 -8.54 -2.99 1.71
N LEU A 66 -9.41 -2.03 2.07
CA LEU A 66 -10.26 -1.31 1.12
C LEU A 66 -9.46 -0.70 -0.03
N ILE A 67 -8.33 -0.06 0.29
CA ILE A 67 -7.44 0.54 -0.72
C ILE A 67 -6.83 -0.52 -1.64
N LYS A 68 -6.51 -1.70 -1.11
CA LYS A 68 -5.92 -2.81 -1.88
C LYS A 68 -6.95 -3.74 -2.53
N LEU A 69 -8.26 -3.48 -2.41
CA LEU A 69 -9.30 -4.35 -2.98
C LEU A 69 -9.36 -4.33 -4.50
N CYS A 70 -9.12 -3.17 -5.08
CA CYS A 70 -9.17 -2.96 -6.52
C CYS A 70 -8.11 -1.94 -6.94
N ARG A 71 -7.78 -1.94 -8.23
CA ARG A 71 -6.88 -0.95 -8.82
C ARG A 71 -7.55 0.42 -8.89
N GLU A 72 -6.76 1.47 -9.05
CA GLU A 72 -7.23 2.85 -9.14
C GLU A 72 -8.23 3.06 -10.30
N GLU A 73 -8.09 2.33 -11.40
CA GLU A 73 -8.94 2.48 -12.59
C GLU A 73 -10.34 1.88 -12.43
N HIS A 74 -10.60 1.17 -11.33
CA HIS A 74 -11.87 0.51 -11.09
C HIS A 74 -12.92 1.49 -10.52
N ASP A 75 -14.16 1.43 -11.00
CA ASP A 75 -15.23 2.37 -10.60
C ASP A 75 -15.47 2.42 -9.07
N SER A 76 -15.33 1.28 -8.40
CA SER A 76 -15.48 1.14 -6.94
C SER A 76 -14.32 1.73 -6.12
N PHE A 77 -13.22 2.14 -6.75
CA PHE A 77 -12.03 2.60 -6.03
C PHE A 77 -12.31 3.85 -5.18
N MET A 78 -13.07 4.81 -5.71
CA MET A 78 -13.44 6.01 -4.96
C MET A 78 -14.33 5.70 -3.75
N ASP A 79 -15.28 4.76 -3.90
CA ASP A 79 -16.12 4.31 -2.78
C ASP A 79 -15.28 3.63 -1.69
N ASN A 80 -14.28 2.84 -2.09
CA ASN A 80 -13.31 2.25 -1.17
C ASN A 80 -12.48 3.31 -0.43
N LEU A 81 -12.04 4.37 -1.12
CA LEU A 81 -11.31 5.48 -0.49
C LEU A 81 -12.17 6.25 0.52
N VAL A 82 -13.44 6.50 0.20
CA VAL A 82 -14.39 7.12 1.14
C VAL A 82 -14.56 6.24 2.37
N ALA A 83 -14.79 4.94 2.20
CA ALA A 83 -14.94 4.00 3.31
C ALA A 83 -13.65 3.90 4.14
N ALA A 84 -12.49 3.89 3.50
CA ALA A 84 -11.18 3.87 4.15
C ALA A 84 -10.94 5.13 4.99
N TYR A 85 -11.26 6.31 4.47
CA TYR A 85 -11.18 7.57 5.19
C TYR A 85 -12.12 7.59 6.40
N MET A 86 -13.37 7.16 6.24
CA MET A 86 -14.36 7.11 7.34
C MET A 86 -14.01 6.10 8.44
N ASN A 87 -13.31 5.01 8.10
CA ASN A 87 -12.80 4.05 9.08
C ASN A 87 -11.67 4.63 9.96
N LEU A 88 -10.91 5.57 9.42
CA LEU A 88 -9.81 6.25 10.12
C LEU A 88 -10.26 7.53 10.82
N ASP A 89 -11.27 8.23 10.28
CA ASP A 89 -11.88 9.40 10.89
C ASP A 89 -12.53 9.00 12.21
N SER A 90 -11.78 9.20 13.30
CA SER A 90 -12.17 8.82 14.64
C SER A 90 -13.32 9.67 15.17
N LYS A 91 -14.55 9.36 14.74
CA LYS A 91 -15.80 9.84 15.37
C LYS A 91 -16.03 9.26 16.78
N ARG A 92 -15.11 8.44 17.30
CA ARG A 92 -15.29 7.67 18.54
C ARG A 92 -14.84 8.36 19.84
N GLY A 93 -14.53 9.65 19.81
CA GLY A 93 -14.06 10.37 21.00
C GLY A 93 -14.46 11.84 21.04
N GLY A 94 -15.75 12.17 21.02
CA GLY A 94 -16.35 13.42 21.51
C GLY A 94 -15.98 14.76 20.83
N ASN A 95 -14.85 14.87 20.13
CA ASN A 95 -14.27 16.15 19.71
C ASN A 95 -14.17 16.35 18.20
N ASN A 96 -14.77 15.50 17.36
CA ASN A 96 -14.81 15.69 15.90
C ASN A 96 -13.43 16.04 15.29
N ALA A 97 -12.36 15.41 15.80
CA ALA A 97 -10.99 15.84 15.51
C ALA A 97 -10.51 15.48 14.09
N GLY A 98 -11.31 14.78 13.29
CA GLY A 98 -10.95 14.35 11.94
C GLY A 98 -9.89 13.24 11.92
N LEU A 99 -9.44 12.91 10.70
CA LEU A 99 -8.26 12.07 10.50
C LEU A 99 -7.00 12.84 10.91
N THR A 100 -6.26 12.33 11.88
CA THR A 100 -4.97 12.92 12.28
C THR A 100 -3.83 12.42 11.38
N GLY A 101 -2.80 13.25 11.20
CA GLY A 101 -1.59 12.89 10.49
C GLY A 101 -0.92 11.64 11.05
N SER A 102 -1.00 11.38 12.36
CA SER A 102 -0.45 10.18 13.00
C SER A 102 -1.17 8.89 12.56
N GLU A 103 -2.51 8.89 12.50
CA GLU A 103 -3.27 7.73 12.02
C GLU A 103 -3.08 7.54 10.50
N TYR A 104 -3.03 8.64 9.76
CA TYR A 104 -2.72 8.61 8.33
C TYR A 104 -1.33 8.02 8.06
N LEU A 105 -0.30 8.45 8.80
CA LEU A 105 1.06 7.92 8.67
C LEU A 105 1.15 6.41 8.93
N LYS A 106 0.38 5.90 9.90
CA LYS A 106 0.31 4.46 10.15
C LYS A 106 -0.25 3.70 8.94
N LEU A 107 -1.28 4.23 8.29
CA LEU A 107 -1.80 3.66 7.06
C LEU A 107 -0.76 3.72 5.93
N ILE A 108 -0.12 4.87 5.72
CA ILE A 108 0.93 5.04 4.69
C ILE A 108 2.06 4.04 4.90
N ARG A 109 2.57 3.90 6.13
CA ARG A 109 3.60 2.89 6.47
C ARG A 109 3.14 1.46 6.19
N MET A 110 1.86 1.14 6.36
CA MET A 110 1.32 -0.17 6.02
C MET A 110 1.22 -0.40 4.50
N LEU A 111 0.85 0.63 3.74
CA LEU A 111 0.78 0.56 2.27
C LEU A 111 2.18 0.49 1.65
N CYS A 112 3.15 1.17 2.25
CA CYS A 112 4.53 1.25 1.80
C CYS A 112 5.46 0.27 2.52
N LEU A 113 4.97 -0.89 2.99
CA LEU A 113 5.78 -1.82 3.78
C LEU A 113 7.08 -2.25 3.07
N ASP A 114 7.02 -2.39 1.76
CA ASP A 114 8.13 -2.82 0.91
C ASP A 114 8.92 -1.65 0.30
N PHE A 115 8.66 -0.41 0.73
CA PHE A 115 9.30 0.79 0.18
C PHE A 115 10.54 1.16 1.02
N PRO A 116 11.56 1.77 0.40
CA PRO A 116 12.64 2.45 1.13
C PRO A 116 12.09 3.44 2.17
N SER A 117 12.62 3.39 3.40
CA SER A 117 12.09 4.17 4.53
C SER A 117 12.07 5.67 4.28
N GLU A 118 13.08 6.17 3.57
CA GLU A 118 13.25 7.56 3.16
C GLU A 118 12.12 8.02 2.25
N ILE A 119 11.60 7.14 1.37
CA ILE A 119 10.46 7.46 0.51
C ILE A 119 9.20 7.63 1.37
N VAL A 120 8.99 6.74 2.35
CA VAL A 120 7.81 6.76 3.23
C VAL A 120 7.79 8.00 4.12
N GLU A 121 8.95 8.43 4.61
CA GLU A 121 9.07 9.63 5.46
C GLU A 121 8.83 10.92 4.68
N GLU A 122 9.23 10.97 3.40
CA GLU A 122 9.01 12.14 2.53
C GLU A 122 7.53 12.35 2.16
N VAL A 123 6.68 11.30 2.15
CA VAL A 123 5.25 11.42 1.76
C VAL A 123 4.51 12.47 2.60
N LEU A 124 4.72 12.51 3.92
CA LEU A 124 4.12 13.56 4.77
C LEU A 124 4.77 14.92 4.57
N GLY A 125 6.07 14.94 4.32
CA GLY A 125 6.83 16.16 4.01
C GLY A 125 6.26 16.85 2.77
N VAL A 126 5.96 16.09 1.72
CA VAL A 126 5.33 16.55 0.48
C VAL A 126 3.94 17.14 0.75
N LEU A 127 3.16 16.54 1.65
CA LEU A 127 1.85 17.08 2.05
C LEU A 127 1.95 18.31 2.97
N GLY A 128 3.13 18.64 3.49
CA GLY A 128 3.34 19.76 4.41
C GLY A 128 2.63 19.60 5.75
N LYS A 129 2.39 18.35 6.19
CA LYS A 129 1.63 18.02 7.41
C LYS A 129 2.50 17.44 8.51
N ARG A 130 2.17 17.78 9.75
CA ARG A 130 2.70 17.13 10.97
C ARG A 130 1.75 16.05 11.45
N GLU A 131 2.23 15.17 12.32
CA GLU A 131 1.39 14.10 12.89
C GLU A 131 0.15 14.60 13.66
N SER A 132 0.23 15.82 14.23
CA SER A 132 -0.88 16.45 14.95
C SER A 132 -1.91 17.14 14.04
N ASP A 133 -1.57 17.35 12.77
CA ASP A 133 -2.42 18.10 11.86
C ASP A 133 -3.56 17.21 11.34
N VAL A 134 -4.68 17.84 10.99
CA VAL A 134 -5.81 17.13 10.37
C VAL A 134 -5.53 16.95 8.88
N VAL A 135 -5.73 15.74 8.38
CA VAL A 135 -5.65 15.37 6.97
C VAL A 135 -7.07 15.35 6.42
N VAL A 136 -7.39 16.26 5.50
CA VAL A 136 -8.72 16.28 4.86
C VAL A 136 -8.80 15.24 3.75
N PHE A 137 -10.01 14.98 3.24
CA PHE A 137 -10.23 13.90 2.29
C PHE A 137 -9.45 14.08 0.97
N GLU A 138 -9.33 15.31 0.48
CA GLU A 138 -8.57 15.63 -0.73
C GLU A 138 -7.08 15.33 -0.56
N GLU A 139 -6.52 15.65 0.61
CA GLU A 139 -5.12 15.37 0.96
C GLU A 139 -4.89 13.87 1.14
N PHE A 140 -5.86 13.18 1.76
CA PHE A 140 -5.86 11.73 1.89
C PHE A 140 -5.79 11.06 0.52
N ILE A 141 -6.70 11.40 -0.41
CA ILE A 141 -6.72 10.83 -1.77
C ILE A 141 -5.39 11.09 -2.47
N ALA A 142 -4.91 12.34 -2.47
CA ALA A 142 -3.68 12.71 -3.16
C ALA A 142 -2.48 11.88 -2.67
N GLY A 143 -2.34 11.69 -1.34
CA GLY A 143 -1.26 10.87 -0.83
C GLY A 143 -1.45 9.37 -1.04
N ILE A 144 -2.69 8.83 -1.04
CA ILE A 144 -2.92 7.43 -1.40
C ILE A 144 -2.59 7.17 -2.87
N GLN A 145 -3.05 8.02 -3.79
CA GLN A 145 -2.71 7.92 -5.21
C GLN A 145 -1.20 8.01 -5.44
N THR A 146 -0.53 8.91 -4.71
CA THR A 146 0.93 9.03 -4.74
C THR A 146 1.61 7.73 -4.31
N VAL A 147 1.15 7.09 -3.23
CA VAL A 147 1.67 5.79 -2.78
C VAL A 147 1.46 4.70 -3.82
N LEU A 148 0.27 4.59 -4.42
CA LEU A 148 -0.04 3.57 -5.43
C LEU A 148 0.79 3.77 -6.70
N LEU A 149 0.95 5.02 -7.15
CA LEU A 149 1.83 5.37 -8.27
C LEU A 149 3.28 4.93 -7.99
N TYR A 150 3.76 5.10 -6.75
CA TYR A 150 5.10 4.65 -6.37
C TYR A 150 5.21 3.14 -6.25
N GLU A 151 4.14 2.43 -5.89
CA GLU A 151 4.13 0.96 -5.88
C GLU A 151 4.36 0.42 -7.30
N ASP A 152 3.61 0.93 -8.27
CA ASP A 152 3.78 0.57 -9.69
C ASP A 152 5.19 0.90 -10.19
N PHE A 153 5.70 2.08 -9.83
CA PHE A 153 7.07 2.49 -10.16
C PHE A 153 8.13 1.53 -9.57
N LEU A 154 7.98 1.11 -8.31
CA LEU A 154 8.94 0.21 -7.66
C LEU A 154 8.93 -1.18 -8.29
N VAL A 155 7.76 -1.69 -8.70
CA VAL A 155 7.64 -2.96 -9.45
C VAL A 155 8.37 -2.87 -10.79
N GLU A 156 8.24 -1.76 -11.51
CA GLU A 156 8.99 -1.53 -12.75
C GLU A 156 10.50 -1.40 -12.50
N ALA A 157 10.89 -0.65 -11.47
CA ALA A 157 12.28 -0.48 -11.06
C ALA A 157 12.92 -1.82 -10.68
N GLU A 158 12.21 -2.67 -9.94
CA GLU A 158 12.65 -4.01 -9.56
C GLU A 158 12.85 -4.90 -10.79
N THR A 159 11.94 -4.82 -11.76
CA THR A 159 12.07 -5.54 -13.04
C THR A 159 13.35 -5.14 -13.77
N ILE A 160 13.66 -3.84 -13.83
CA ILE A 160 14.89 -3.32 -14.43
C ILE A 160 16.11 -3.77 -13.62
N PHE A 161 16.05 -3.68 -12.30
CA PHE A 161 17.15 -4.07 -11.42
C PHE A 161 17.50 -5.54 -11.60
N HIS A 162 16.53 -6.45 -11.58
CA HIS A 162 16.74 -7.88 -11.81
C HIS A 162 17.30 -8.17 -13.22
N TYR A 163 16.86 -7.43 -14.24
CA TYR A 163 17.45 -7.55 -15.58
C TYR A 163 18.94 -7.17 -15.61
N LEU A 164 19.34 -6.21 -14.77
CA LEU A 164 20.73 -5.79 -14.61
C LEU A 164 21.49 -6.73 -13.67
N ASP A 165 20.89 -7.28 -12.62
CA ASP A 165 21.50 -8.22 -11.69
C ASP A 165 21.33 -9.67 -12.15
N ARG A 166 21.88 -9.99 -13.33
CA ARG A 166 21.77 -11.33 -13.93
C ARG A 166 22.36 -12.45 -13.07
N GLU A 167 23.29 -12.10 -12.18
CA GLU A 167 23.96 -13.05 -11.28
C GLU A 167 23.23 -13.20 -9.94
N ASN A 168 22.13 -12.45 -9.74
CA ASN A 168 21.29 -12.42 -8.54
C ASN A 168 22.12 -12.20 -7.26
N GLN A 169 23.05 -11.25 -7.32
CA GLN A 169 23.94 -10.89 -6.21
C GLN A 169 23.31 -9.87 -5.25
N GLY A 170 22.13 -9.35 -5.58
CA GLY A 170 21.46 -8.24 -4.90
C GLY A 170 22.14 -6.90 -5.16
N ARG A 171 23.08 -6.82 -6.12
CA ARG A 171 23.92 -5.64 -6.38
C ARG A 171 24.27 -5.51 -7.85
N ILE A 172 24.34 -4.28 -8.34
CA ILE A 172 24.81 -3.97 -9.70
C ILE A 172 25.92 -2.92 -9.65
N SER A 173 26.86 -2.95 -10.59
CA SER A 173 27.87 -1.89 -10.65
C SER A 173 27.25 -0.58 -11.12
N VAL A 174 27.69 0.54 -10.55
CA VAL A 174 27.26 1.90 -10.93
C VAL A 174 27.45 2.15 -12.44
N GLN A 175 28.51 1.60 -13.02
CA GLN A 175 28.76 1.68 -14.46
C GLN A 175 27.69 0.96 -15.29
N LYS A 176 27.21 -0.19 -14.83
CA LYS A 176 26.15 -0.95 -15.49
C LYS A 176 24.81 -0.21 -15.40
N PHE A 177 24.53 0.40 -14.24
CA PHE A 177 23.37 1.26 -14.04
C PHE A 177 23.35 2.44 -15.02
N PHE A 178 24.42 3.26 -15.08
CA PHE A 178 24.46 4.40 -16.00
C PHE A 178 24.34 3.99 -17.47
N LYS A 179 24.99 2.89 -17.88
CA LYS A 179 24.83 2.35 -19.24
C LYS A 179 23.39 1.93 -19.54
N ALA A 180 22.63 1.47 -18.55
CA ALA A 180 21.23 1.12 -18.71
C ALA A 180 20.37 2.38 -18.90
N ILE A 181 20.59 3.41 -18.09
CA ILE A 181 19.92 4.72 -18.21
C ILE A 181 20.21 5.36 -19.56
N ASP A 182 21.48 5.41 -19.98
CA ASP A 182 21.86 5.95 -21.28
C ASP A 182 21.15 5.22 -22.42
N LYS A 183 21.03 3.89 -22.34
CA LYS A 183 20.26 3.11 -23.31
C LYS A 183 18.78 3.48 -23.28
N LEU A 184 18.15 3.56 -22.12
CA LEU A 184 16.74 3.90 -21.98
C LEU A 184 16.45 5.31 -22.53
N ASN A 185 17.34 6.27 -22.30
CA ASN A 185 17.27 7.64 -22.84
C ASN A 185 17.44 7.69 -24.38
N LEU A 186 18.15 6.73 -24.99
CA LEU A 186 18.32 6.65 -26.44
C LEU A 186 17.09 6.08 -27.16
N TYR A 187 16.30 5.23 -26.49
CA TYR A 187 15.04 4.76 -27.02
C TYR A 187 13.96 5.80 -26.76
N LYS A 188 13.19 6.18 -27.79
CA LYS A 188 11.92 6.91 -27.60
C LYS A 188 10.91 5.97 -26.96
N THR A 189 11.10 5.70 -25.68
CA THR A 189 10.10 5.05 -24.83
C THR A 189 9.08 6.10 -24.41
N GLY A 190 7.86 5.69 -24.10
CA GLY A 190 6.89 6.57 -23.43
C GLY A 190 7.27 6.87 -21.97
N LEU A 191 8.36 6.27 -21.46
CA LEU A 191 8.84 6.48 -20.10
C LEU A 191 9.63 7.78 -20.01
N ARG A 192 9.33 8.54 -18.96
CA ARG A 192 10.14 9.69 -18.54
C ARG A 192 11.37 9.18 -17.82
N VAL A 193 12.47 9.03 -18.54
CA VAL A 193 13.77 8.64 -17.97
C VAL A 193 14.54 9.92 -17.62
N PRO A 194 15.02 10.06 -16.37
CA PRO A 194 15.79 11.24 -15.99
C PRO A 194 17.12 11.35 -16.74
N PRO A 195 17.63 12.57 -16.98
CA PRO A 195 18.96 12.77 -17.54
C PRO A 195 20.03 12.09 -16.68
N THR A 196 20.99 11.42 -17.32
CA THR A 196 22.05 10.68 -16.61
C THR A 196 22.85 11.57 -15.66
N ASP A 197 23.00 12.86 -15.97
CA ASP A 197 23.72 13.81 -15.10
C ASP A 197 22.97 14.17 -13.82
N ASP A 198 21.64 14.21 -13.86
CA ASP A 198 20.81 14.41 -12.67
C ASP A 198 20.92 13.20 -11.74
N ILE A 199 20.88 11.99 -12.32
CA ILE A 199 21.08 10.75 -11.57
C ILE A 199 22.49 10.71 -10.97
N LYS A 200 23.53 11.12 -11.70
CA LYS A 200 24.88 11.23 -11.14
C LYS A 200 24.93 12.20 -9.95
N SER A 201 24.20 13.31 -10.01
CA SER A 201 24.14 14.28 -8.91
C SER A 201 23.56 13.63 -7.65
N VAL A 202 22.42 12.94 -7.78
CA VAL A 202 21.78 12.22 -6.67
C VAL A 202 22.67 11.08 -6.16
N MET A 203 23.27 10.29 -7.05
CA MET A 203 24.15 9.18 -6.68
C MET A 203 25.34 9.63 -5.83
N ARG A 204 25.86 10.85 -6.02
CA ARG A 204 26.92 11.41 -5.15
C ARG A 204 26.46 11.69 -3.72
N THR A 205 25.16 11.82 -3.50
CA THR A 205 24.56 11.99 -2.17
C THR A 205 24.28 10.67 -1.48
N LEU A 206 24.26 9.55 -2.23
CA LEU A 206 24.05 8.22 -1.68
C LEU A 206 25.37 7.64 -1.16
N THR A 207 25.28 6.85 -0.09
CA THR A 207 26.45 6.18 0.50
C THR A 207 26.78 4.92 -0.29
N ILE A 208 27.42 5.09 -1.44
CA ILE A 208 27.76 3.96 -2.32
C ILE A 208 28.88 3.13 -1.69
N ASP A 209 28.73 1.82 -1.78
CA ASP A 209 29.76 0.83 -1.45
C ASP A 209 31.14 1.21 -2.06
N PRO A 210 32.25 1.12 -1.31
CA PRO A 210 33.60 1.35 -1.82
C PRO A 210 33.96 0.55 -3.09
N GLN A 211 33.29 -0.58 -3.36
CA GLN A 211 33.47 -1.34 -4.61
C GLN A 211 32.73 -0.75 -5.83
N GLY A 212 31.98 0.34 -5.65
CA GLY A 212 31.21 0.99 -6.71
C GLY A 212 29.99 0.19 -7.17
N SER A 213 29.41 -0.59 -6.24
CA SER A 213 28.17 -1.34 -6.44
C SER A 213 27.00 -0.64 -5.74
N ILE A 214 25.79 -0.84 -6.26
CA ILE A 214 24.56 -0.38 -5.62
C ILE A 214 23.59 -1.54 -5.45
N ASN A 215 22.88 -1.54 -4.33
CA ASN A 215 21.75 -2.44 -4.07
C ASN A 215 20.45 -1.89 -4.70
N PHE A 216 19.34 -2.62 -4.53
CA PHE A 216 18.04 -2.20 -5.06
C PHE A 216 17.53 -0.89 -4.43
N GLU A 217 17.73 -0.70 -3.13
CA GLU A 217 17.28 0.49 -2.39
C GLU A 217 17.96 1.77 -2.91
N GLU A 218 19.28 1.74 -3.07
CA GLU A 218 20.07 2.85 -3.64
C GLU A 218 19.68 3.12 -5.10
N PHE A 219 19.43 2.06 -5.88
CA PHE A 219 18.95 2.15 -7.25
C PHE A 219 17.58 2.84 -7.32
N ALA A 220 16.61 2.40 -6.51
CA ALA A 220 15.26 2.96 -6.47
C ALA A 220 15.29 4.42 -6.00
N LEU A 221 16.05 4.74 -4.95
CA LEU A 221 16.21 6.12 -4.45
C LEU A 221 16.83 7.05 -5.49
N ALA A 222 17.81 6.59 -6.26
CA ALA A 222 18.44 7.39 -7.31
C ALA A 222 17.46 7.76 -8.43
N LEU A 223 16.60 6.82 -8.83
CA LEU A 223 15.55 7.06 -9.82
C LEU A 223 14.43 7.94 -9.25
N PHE A 224 14.04 7.71 -8.00
CA PHE A 224 12.99 8.45 -7.31
C PHE A 224 13.33 9.94 -7.21
N LYS A 225 14.49 10.27 -6.61
CA LYS A 225 14.91 11.66 -6.35
C LYS A 225 15.20 12.48 -7.61
N THR A 226 15.22 11.85 -8.78
CA THR A 226 15.42 12.53 -10.06
C THR A 226 14.14 12.68 -10.89
N THR A 227 13.05 12.02 -10.46
CA THR A 227 11.77 12.02 -11.19
C THR A 227 10.75 12.98 -10.60
N ILE A 228 10.89 13.33 -9.32
CA ILE A 228 9.96 14.16 -8.53
C ILE A 228 10.57 15.52 -8.24
#